data_AF-A0A7V9PSN4-F1
#
_entry.id   AF-A0A7V9PSN4-F1
#
_cell.length_a   1.000
_cell.length_b   1.000
_cell.length_c   1.000
_cell.angle_alpha   90.00
_cell.angle_beta   90.00
_cell.angle_gamma   90.00
#
_symmetry.space_group_name_H-M   'P 1'
#
loop_
_entity.id
_entity.type
_entity.pdbx_description
1 polymer ?
#
loop_
_entity_poly.entity_id
_entity_poly.type
_entity_poly.pdbx_seq_one_letter_code
_entity_poly.pdbx_strand_id
1 'polypeptide(L)' 'MARYRFLDGMGDVVAEREFADHAAALAWASDDEHDDAVQRVEYLGPEGDWRWAGPLEG' A
#
# COMPACT_ATOMS: atom_id res chain seq x y z
N MET A 1 -9.77 6.01 9.27
CA MET A 1 -8.58 6.09 8.40
C MET A 1 -7.58 5.09 8.93
N ALA A 2 -6.99 4.29 8.05
CA ALA A 2 -5.96 3.32 8.39
C ALA A 2 -4.65 3.75 7.73
N ARG A 3 -3.52 3.42 8.35
CA ARG A 3 -2.20 3.71 7.81
C ARG A 3 -1.82 2.61 6.83
N TYR A 4 -1.37 3.01 5.65
CA TYR A 4 -0.94 2.11 4.59
C TYR A 4 0.50 2.41 4.24
N ARG A 5 1.26 1.36 3.93
CA ARG A 5 2.59 1.47 3.33
C ARG A 5 2.62 0.73 2.01
N PHE A 6 3.41 1.29 1.10
CA PHE A 6 3.53 0.86 -0.29
C PHE A 6 4.96 0.42 -0.47
N LEU A 7 5.13 -0.76 -1.06
CA LEU A 7 6.43 -1.38 -1.22
C LEU A 7 6.71 -1.70 -2.67
N ASP A 8 7.96 -1.53 -3.08
CA ASP A 8 8.46 -1.92 -4.39
C ASP A 8 8.64 -3.46 -4.50
N GLY A 9 9.20 -3.92 -5.62
CA GLY A 9 9.50 -5.34 -5.85
C GLY A 9 10.59 -5.93 -4.94
N MET A 10 11.39 -5.09 -4.26
CA MET A 10 12.40 -5.52 -3.28
C MET A 10 11.84 -5.58 -1.86
N GLY A 11 10.66 -5.00 -1.63
CA GLY A 11 10.05 -4.88 -0.31
C GLY A 11 10.51 -3.64 0.46
N ASP A 12 11.09 -2.66 -0.23
CA ASP A 12 11.42 -1.36 0.34
C ASP A 12 10.19 -0.46 0.35
N VAL A 13 10.05 0.36 1.40
CA VAL A 13 8.91 1.26 1.54
C VAL A 13 9.11 2.48 0.65
N VAL A 14 8.27 2.61 -0.38
CA VAL A 14 8.28 3.76 -1.29
C VAL A 14 7.40 4.90 -0.78
N ALA A 15 6.34 4.58 -0.04
CA ALA A 15 5.47 5.57 0.58
C ALA A 15 4.73 5.02 1.80
N GLU A 16 4.35 5.91 2.70
CA GLU A 16 3.51 5.60 3.85
C GLU A 16 2.52 6.74 4.10
N ARG A 17 1.23 6.43 4.15
CA ARG A 17 0.17 7.43 4.26
C ARG A 17 -1.16 6.82 4.72
N GLU A 18 -2.07 7.67 5.17
CA GLU A 18 -3.38 7.24 5.65
C GLU A 18 -4.44 7.30 4.54
N PHE A 19 -5.30 6.29 4.50
CA PHE A 19 -6.45 6.24 3.59
C PHE A 19 -7.74 5.91 4.35
N ALA A 20 -8.87 6.28 3.77
CA ALA A 20 -10.18 5.94 4.29
C ALA A 20 -10.43 4.42 4.20
N ASP A 21 -10.11 3.81 3.06
CA ASP A 21 -10.44 2.43 2.72
C ASP A 21 -9.37 1.81 1.80
N HIS A 22 -9.34 0.47 1.73
CA HIS A 22 -8.40 -0.29 0.89
C HIS A 22 -8.46 0.12 -0.58
N ALA A 23 -9.66 0.37 -1.13
CA ALA A 23 -9.83 0.76 -2.52
C ALA A 23 -9.10 2.07 -2.85
N ALA A 24 -9.08 3.05 -1.93
CA ALA A 24 -8.37 4.31 -2.13
C ALA A 24 -6.85 4.12 -2.09
N ALA A 25 -6.35 3.24 -1.21
CA ALA A 25 -4.94 2.89 -1.15
C ALA A 25 -4.48 2.14 -2.42
N LEU A 26 -5.26 1.16 -2.89
CA LEU A 26 -4.96 0.41 -4.11
C LEU A 26 -5.03 1.30 -5.36
N ALA A 27 -6.03 2.19 -5.46
CA ALA A 27 -6.11 3.15 -6.57
C ALA A 27 -4.89 4.08 -6.62
N TRP A 28 -4.39 4.53 -5.47
CA TRP A 28 -3.18 5.33 -5.41
C TRP A 28 -1.93 4.53 -5.82
N ALA A 29 -1.85 3.26 -5.43
CA ALA A 29 -0.74 2.39 -5.80
C ALA A 29 -0.75 1.98 -7.28
N SER A 30 -1.93 1.90 -7.88
CA SER A 30 -2.12 1.58 -9.30
C SER A 30 -1.87 2.79 -10.21
N ASP A 31 -1.72 3.98 -9.64
CA ASP A 31 -1.44 5.20 -10.40
C ASP A 31 0.04 5.16 -10.84
N ASP A 32 0.24 4.85 -12.13
CA ASP A 32 1.51 4.58 -12.83
C ASP A 32 2.52 5.76 -12.76
N GLU A 33 2.18 6.85 -12.08
CA GLU A 33 3.05 8.01 -11.87
C GLU A 33 4.14 7.80 -10.80
N HIS A 34 4.18 6.65 -10.11
CA HIS A 34 5.26 6.33 -9.19
C HIS A 34 6.43 5.65 -9.93
N ASP A 35 7.56 6.35 -10.02
CA ASP A 35 8.85 5.87 -10.57
C ASP A 35 9.25 4.47 -10.05
N ASP A 36 8.91 4.19 -8.78
CA ASP A 36 9.01 2.86 -8.19
C ASP A 36 7.65 2.17 -8.28
N ALA A 37 7.51 1.25 -9.25
CA ALA A 37 6.31 0.46 -9.44
C ALA A 37 5.95 -0.24 -8.12
N VAL A 38 4.90 0.25 -7.46
CA VAL A 38 4.40 -0.37 -6.23
C VAL A 38 4.00 -1.81 -6.58
N GLN A 39 4.53 -2.78 -5.83
CA GLN A 39 4.23 -4.20 -6.02
C GLN A 39 3.44 -4.78 -4.84
N ARG A 40 3.47 -4.12 -3.69
CA ARG A 40 2.74 -4.56 -2.49
C ARG A 40 2.18 -3.38 -1.71
N VAL A 41 0.97 -3.56 -1.19
CA VAL A 41 0.33 -2.63 -0.24
C VAL A 41 0.09 -3.36 1.07
N GLU A 42 0.44 -2.72 2.17
CA GLU A 42 0.19 -3.23 3.50
C GLU A 42 -0.55 -2.19 4.33
N TYR A 43 -1.43 -2.63 5.21
CA TYR A 43 -2.14 -1.77 6.16
C TYR A 43 -1.71 -2.09 7.59
N LEU A 44 -1.71 -1.06 8.45
CA LEU A 44 -1.41 -1.22 9.86
C LEU A 44 -2.66 -1.74 10.58
N GLY A 45 -2.55 -2.96 11.10
CA GLY A 45 -3.58 -3.60 11.91
C GLY A 45 -3.74 -2.93 13.28
N PRO A 46 -4.85 -3.20 13.97
CA PRO A 46 -5.15 -2.62 15.29
C PRO A 46 -4.14 -3.01 16.38
N GLU A 47 -3.38 -4.09 16.16
CA GLU A 47 -2.34 -4.61 17.07
C GLU A 47 -0.97 -3.96 16.81
N GLY A 48 -0.86 -3.11 15.77
CA GLY A 48 0.41 -2.48 15.36
C GLY A 48 1.20 -3.30 14.34
N ASP A 49 0.64 -4.40 13.83
CA ASP A 49 1.27 -5.25 12.82
C ASP A 49 0.87 -4.84 11.40
N TRP A 50 1.83 -4.88 10.48
CA TRP A 50 1.57 -4.69 9.05
C TRP A 50 0.99 -5.95 8.43
N ARG A 51 -0.12 -5.81 7.72
CA ARG A 51 -0.84 -6.91 7.07
C ARG A 51 -1.01 -6.63 5.59
N TRP A 52 -0.90 -7.68 4.77
CA TRP A 52 -1.08 -7.56 3.33
C TRP A 52 -2.51 -7.11 2.99
N ALA A 53 -2.62 -6.03 2.22
CA ALA A 53 -3.88 -5.42 1.80
C ALA A 53 -4.55 -6.13 0.61
N GLY A 54 -3.87 -7.09 -0.02
CA GLY A 54 -4.34 -7.81 -1.21
C GLY A 54 -3.48 -7.55 -2.46
N PRO A 55 -3.74 -8.26 -3.56
CA PRO A 55 -3.05 -8.02 -4.82
C PRO A 55 -3.43 -6.65 -5.40
N LEU A 56 -2.46 -5.99 -6.02
CA LEU A 56 -2.67 -4.70 -6.71
C LEU A 56 -3.48 -4.85 -7.99
N GLU A 57 -3.27 -5.96 -8.69
CA GLU A 57 -3.98 -6.35 -9.90
C GLU A 57 -4.89 -7.54 -9.57
N GLY A 58 -6.17 -7.44 -9.92
CA GLY A 58 -7.19 -8.47 -9.72
C GLY A 58 -8.01 -8.68 -10.98
#